data_AF-A0A9D4AG51-F1
#
_entry.id   AF-A0A9D4AG51-F1
#
_cell.length_a   1.000
_cell.length_b   1.000
_cell.length_c   1.000
_cell.angle_alpha   90.00
_cell.angle_beta   90.00
_cell.angle_gamma   90.00
#
_symmetry.space_group_name_H-M   'P 1'
#
loop_
_entity.id
_entity.type
_entity.pdbx_description
1 polymer ?
#
loop_
_entity_poly.entity_id
_entity_poly.type
_entity_poly.pdbx_seq_one_letter_code
_entity_poly.pdbx_strand_id
1 'polypeptide(L)'
;MANSLSHFTSKVKSWNKGVYGHIGHCKKRLVQELTRIQKVKDYSHSDYLYELEMMMRTELENVLHHEKLWKQNARCDSLLLGDKNTIFFHSQMIQRRKHNRITKLKNDVGEWILDEEEL
;
A
#
# COMPACT_ATOMS: atom_id res chain seq x y z
N MET A 1 19.31 29.73 -3.51
CA MET A 1 18.15 28.89 -3.91
C MET A 1 18.26 27.43 -3.47
N ALA A 2 19.44 26.81 -3.44
CA ALA A 2 19.58 25.41 -3.00
C ALA A 2 19.25 25.17 -1.49
N ASN A 3 19.64 26.09 -0.61
CA ASN A 3 19.40 25.97 0.85
C ASN A 3 17.93 26.14 1.26
N SER A 4 17.16 26.97 0.54
CA SER A 4 15.73 27.15 0.81
C SER A 4 14.93 25.90 0.40
N LEU A 5 15.30 25.27 -0.72
CA LEU A 5 14.68 24.04 -1.21
C LEU A 5 15.01 22.85 -0.30
N SER A 6 16.25 22.72 0.18
CA SER A 6 16.63 21.65 1.10
C SER A 6 15.91 21.77 2.45
N HIS A 7 15.81 22.98 3.00
CA HIS A 7 15.08 23.26 4.23
C HIS A 7 13.58 22.97 4.10
N PHE A 8 12.95 23.41 3.00
CA PHE A 8 11.55 23.07 2.70
C PHE A 8 11.34 21.56 2.59
N THR A 9 12.21 20.88 1.82
CA THR A 9 12.15 19.42 1.64
C THR A 9 12.24 18.69 2.97
N SER A 10 13.12 19.10 3.87
CA SER A 10 13.26 18.52 5.21
C SER A 10 12.01 18.73 6.06
N LYS A 11 11.42 19.93 6.03
CA LYS A 11 10.16 20.21 6.75
C LYS A 11 9.00 19.39 6.22
N VAL A 12 8.85 19.28 4.90
CA VAL A 12 7.80 18.46 4.27
C VAL A 12 7.99 16.98 4.59
N LYS A 13 9.22 16.46 4.57
CA LYS A 13 9.49 15.07 4.98
C LYS A 13 9.12 14.82 6.44
N SER A 14 9.46 15.74 7.34
CA SER A 14 9.11 15.64 8.76
C SER A 14 7.60 15.70 8.97
N TRP A 15 6.92 16.65 8.31
CA TRP A 15 5.47 16.77 8.34
C TRP A 15 4.78 15.52 7.80
N ASN A 16 5.22 15.02 6.65
CA ASN A 16 4.69 13.79 6.05
C ASN A 16 4.85 12.60 7.00
N LYS A 17 5.99 12.50 7.70
CA LYS A 17 6.22 11.44 8.70
C LYS A 17 5.30 11.56 9.91
N GLY A 18 5.00 12.79 10.35
CA GLY A 18 4.12 13.06 11.50
C GLY A 18 2.63 12.90 11.19
N VAL A 19 2.21 13.23 9.95
CA VAL A 19 0.80 13.19 9.55
C VAL A 19 0.43 11.83 8.93
N TYR A 20 1.17 11.39 7.91
CA TYR A 20 0.84 10.15 7.17
C TYR A 20 1.73 8.98 7.59
N GLY A 21 2.97 9.25 7.98
CA GLY A 21 3.97 8.23 8.26
C GLY A 21 4.11 7.25 7.10
N HIS A 22 4.38 5.99 7.42
CA HIS A 22 4.22 4.90 6.47
C HIS A 22 2.79 4.36 6.56
N ILE A 23 1.89 4.83 5.69
CA ILE A 23 0.48 4.39 5.61
C ILE A 23 0.35 2.86 5.66
N GLY A 24 1.24 2.13 4.96
CA GLY A 24 1.28 0.67 5.00
C GLY A 24 1.60 0.08 6.39
N HIS A 25 2.49 0.72 7.16
CA HIS A 25 2.81 0.31 8.53
C HIS A 25 1.65 0.63 9.48
N CYS A 26 1.02 1.80 9.35
CA CYS A 26 -0.16 2.18 10.12
C CYS A 26 -1.30 1.17 9.88
N LYS A 27 -1.60 0.85 8.62
CA LYS A 27 -2.59 -0.18 8.25
C LYS A 27 -2.26 -1.52 8.90
N LYS A 28 -1.01 -1.99 8.76
CA LYS A 28 -0.58 -3.28 9.33
C LYS A 28 -0.75 -3.32 10.84
N ARG A 29 -0.37 -2.24 11.54
CA ARG A 29 -0.54 -2.11 13.00
C ARG A 29 -2.01 -2.17 13.38
N LEU A 30 -2.88 -1.40 12.73
CA LEU A 30 -4.32 -1.35 13.04
C LEU A 30 -4.99 -2.72 12.83
N VAL A 31 -4.67 -3.42 11.74
CA VAL A 31 -5.18 -4.77 11.49
C VAL A 31 -4.70 -5.76 12.56
N GLN A 32 -3.44 -5.67 12.99
CA GLN A 32 -2.91 -6.52 14.05
C GLN A 32 -3.60 -6.26 15.39
N GLU A 33 -3.83 -5.00 15.76
CA GLU A 33 -4.53 -4.64 16.99
C GLU A 33 -6.00 -5.06 16.96
N LEU A 34 -6.70 -4.86 15.84
CA LEU A 34 -8.06 -5.38 15.67
C LEU A 34 -8.13 -6.91 15.81
N THR A 35 -7.15 -7.62 15.27
CA THR A 35 -7.05 -9.09 15.42
C THR A 35 -6.84 -9.48 16.89
N ARG A 36 -6.08 -8.69 17.66
CA ARG A 36 -5.88 -8.91 19.09
C ARG A 36 -7.16 -8.67 19.88
N ILE A 37 -7.85 -7.57 19.62
CA ILE A 37 -9.11 -7.21 20.28
C ILE A 37 -10.16 -8.29 20.01
N GLN A 38 -10.29 -8.74 18.76
CA GLN A 38 -11.24 -9.79 18.40
C GLN A 38 -10.97 -11.09 19.19
N LYS A 39 -9.70 -11.50 19.30
CA LYS A 39 -9.31 -12.66 20.10
C LYS A 39 -9.66 -12.51 21.57
N VAL A 40 -9.51 -11.31 22.15
CA VAL A 40 -9.85 -11.07 23.57
C VAL A 40 -11.36 -11.10 23.77
N LYS A 41 -12.13 -10.57 22.81
CA LYS A 41 -13.61 -10.59 22.85
C LYS A 41 -14.19 -12.00 22.84
N ASP A 42 -13.52 -12.96 22.21
CA ASP A 42 -13.94 -14.37 22.24
C ASP A 42 -13.96 -14.96 23.67
N TYR A 43 -13.20 -14.38 24.60
CA TYR A 43 -13.12 -14.84 26.00
C TYR A 43 -13.74 -13.86 27.02
N SER A 44 -13.94 -12.58 26.65
CA SER A 44 -14.41 -11.54 27.57
C SER A 44 -15.24 -10.49 26.85
N HIS A 45 -16.47 -10.29 27.31
CA HIS A 45 -17.34 -9.23 26.82
C HIS A 45 -17.22 -8.00 27.73
N SER A 46 -16.76 -6.89 27.17
CA SER A 46 -16.61 -5.61 27.87
C SER A 46 -16.94 -4.46 26.93
N ASP A 47 -17.74 -3.50 27.39
CA ASP A 47 -18.12 -2.31 26.62
C ASP A 47 -16.88 -1.51 26.18
N TYR A 48 -15.86 -1.45 27.03
CA TYR A 48 -14.56 -0.83 26.69
C TYR A 48 -13.90 -1.48 25.46
N LEU A 49 -13.94 -2.80 25.35
CA LEU A 49 -13.37 -3.51 24.20
C LEU A 49 -14.15 -3.21 22.91
N TYR A 50 -15.46 -3.02 23.02
CA TYR A 50 -16.30 -2.63 21.88
C TYR A 50 -15.98 -1.21 21.42
N GLU A 51 -15.89 -0.25 22.34
CA GLU A 51 -15.50 1.13 22.03
C GLU A 51 -14.10 1.20 21.40
N LEU A 52 -13.14 0.46 21.96
CA LEU A 52 -11.78 0.38 21.44
C LEU A 52 -11.75 -0.20 20.03
N GLU A 53 -12.50 -1.28 19.78
CA GLU A 53 -12.63 -1.87 18.45
C GLU A 53 -13.21 -0.88 17.44
N MET A 54 -14.28 -0.18 17.83
CA MET A 54 -14.94 0.80 16.97
C MET A 54 -13.97 1.93 16.58
N MET A 55 -13.23 2.49 17.55
CA MET A 55 -12.22 3.51 17.28
C MET A 55 -11.15 3.01 16.30
N MET A 56 -10.65 1.78 16.50
CA MET A 56 -9.64 1.21 15.61
C MET A 56 -10.16 0.93 14.19
N ARG A 57 -11.43 0.55 14.05
CA ARG A 57 -12.08 0.38 12.74
C ARG A 57 -12.21 1.71 12.01
N THR A 58 -12.66 2.77 12.70
CA THR A 58 -12.75 4.12 12.14
C THR A 58 -11.38 4.62 11.68
N GLU A 59 -10.35 4.44 12.49
CA GLU A 59 -8.99 4.83 12.11
C GLU A 59 -8.47 4.02 10.91
N LEU A 60 -8.76 2.72 10.86
CA LEU A 60 -8.40 1.90 9.69
C LEU A 60 -9.11 2.37 8.42
N GLU A 61 -10.39 2.75 8.51
CA GLU A 61 -11.15 3.27 7.38
C GLU A 61 -10.57 4.59 6.87
N ASN A 62 -10.19 5.50 7.76
CA ASN A 62 -9.47 6.73 7.39
C ASN A 62 -8.16 6.43 6.66
N VAL A 63 -7.35 5.51 7.17
CA VAL A 63 -6.08 5.10 6.55
C VAL A 63 -6.31 4.52 5.15
N LEU A 64 -7.34 3.67 4.98
CA LEU A 64 -7.71 3.09 3.69
C LEU A 64 -8.22 4.14 2.70
N HIS A 65 -8.97 5.14 3.17
CA HIS A 65 -9.42 6.26 2.36
C HIS A 65 -8.23 7.06 1.81
N HIS A 66 -7.26 7.40 2.66
CA HIS A 66 -6.03 8.06 2.24
C HIS A 66 -5.21 7.21 1.26
N GLU A 67 -5.09 5.89 1.48
CA GLU A 67 -4.41 4.98 0.54
C GLU A 67 -5.09 4.99 -0.84
N LYS A 68 -6.43 5.03 -0.89
CA LYS A 68 -7.20 5.12 -2.13
C LYS A 68 -6.93 6.43 -2.87
N LEU A 69 -6.97 7.56 -2.16
CA LEU A 69 -6.67 8.88 -2.74
C LEU A 69 -5.24 8.92 -3.30
N TRP A 70 -4.26 8.37 -2.58
CA TRP A 70 -2.88 8.29 -3.05
C TRP A 70 -2.75 7.47 -4.33
N LYS A 71 -3.43 6.32 -4.42
CA LYS A 71 -3.44 5.50 -5.64
C LYS A 71 -4.10 6.22 -6.81
N GLN A 72 -5.18 6.95 -6.56
CA GLN A 72 -5.87 7.75 -7.57
C GLN A 72 -4.97 8.87 -8.09
N ASN A 73 -4.35 9.65 -7.19
CA ASN A 73 -3.43 10.71 -7.57
C ASN A 73 -2.24 10.17 -8.36
N ALA A 74 -1.61 9.08 -7.90
CA ALA A 74 -0.52 8.44 -8.63
C ALA A 74 -0.92 7.98 -10.05
N ARG A 75 -2.17 7.55 -10.23
CA ARG A 75 -2.72 7.20 -11.55
C ARG A 75 -2.96 8.45 -12.41
N CYS A 76 -3.53 9.50 -11.85
CA CYS A 76 -3.70 10.78 -12.55
C CYS A 76 -2.35 11.36 -12.99
N ASP A 77 -1.35 11.36 -12.09
CA ASP A 77 0.02 11.80 -12.39
C ASP A 77 0.63 10.94 -13.50
N SER A 78 0.38 9.63 -13.49
CA SER A 78 0.81 8.73 -14.58
C SER A 78 0.19 9.09 -15.92
N LEU A 79 -1.11 9.41 -15.95
CA LEU A 79 -1.80 9.80 -17.17
C LEU A 79 -1.34 11.17 -17.68
N LEU A 80 -1.05 12.10 -16.76
CA LEU A 80 -0.63 13.46 -17.09
C LEU A 80 0.83 13.53 -17.57
N LEU A 81 1.74 12.82 -16.88
CA LEU A 81 3.18 12.90 -17.13
C LEU A 81 3.65 11.89 -18.19
N GLY A 82 2.89 10.84 -18.47
CA GLY A 82 3.26 9.79 -19.41
C GLY A 82 4.60 9.15 -19.04
N ASP A 83 5.44 8.86 -20.04
CA ASP A 83 6.79 8.27 -19.87
C ASP A 83 7.88 9.30 -19.55
N LYS A 84 7.52 10.49 -19.05
CA LYS A 84 8.51 11.48 -18.57
C LYS A 84 9.10 11.02 -17.24
N ASN A 85 10.06 10.11 -17.39
CA ASN A 85 11.02 9.54 -16.45
C ASN A 85 10.94 10.10 -15.01
N THR A 86 10.07 9.50 -14.20
CA THR A 86 10.19 9.53 -12.73
C THR A 86 10.55 8.13 -12.27
N ILE A 87 11.50 8.03 -11.34
CA ILE A 87 11.93 6.77 -10.70
C ILE A 87 10.72 5.94 -10.20
N PHE A 88 9.61 6.62 -9.87
CA PHE A 88 8.33 6.01 -9.53
C PHE A 88 7.70 5.23 -10.70
N PHE A 89 7.69 5.76 -11.93
CA PHE A 89 7.18 5.02 -13.10
C PHE A 89 8.05 3.81 -13.42
N HIS A 90 9.38 3.95 -13.33
CA HIS A 90 10.27 2.81 -13.50
C HIS A 90 10.04 1.73 -12.43
N SER A 91 9.91 2.11 -11.15
CA SER A 91 9.65 1.13 -10.08
C SER A 91 8.29 0.46 -10.23
N GLN A 92 7.25 1.21 -10.62
CA GLN A 92 5.92 0.67 -10.87
C GLN A 92 5.91 -0.25 -12.10
N MET A 93 6.60 0.12 -13.19
CA MET A 93 6.74 -0.72 -14.39
C MET A 93 7.46 -2.03 -14.07
N ILE A 94 8.54 -1.99 -13.26
CA ILE A 94 9.24 -3.19 -12.81
C ILE A 94 8.32 -4.10 -11.99
N GLN A 95 7.51 -3.55 -11.07
CA GLN A 95 6.55 -4.35 -10.33
C GLN A 95 5.49 -4.99 -11.23
N ARG A 96 4.96 -4.24 -12.19
CA ARG A 96 4.01 -4.78 -13.18
C ARG A 96 4.64 -5.89 -14.02
N ARG A 97 5.88 -5.71 -14.50
CA ARG A 97 6.62 -6.73 -15.23
C ARG A 97 6.82 -7.99 -14.39
N LYS A 98 7.15 -7.86 -13.10
CA LYS A 98 7.24 -9.01 -12.19
C LYS A 98 5.90 -9.72 -12.01
N HIS A 99 4.82 -8.97 -11.84
CA HIS A 99 3.49 -9.54 -11.62
C HIS A 99 2.93 -10.22 -12.87
N ASN A 100 3.14 -9.62 -14.04
CA ASN A 100 2.64 -10.13 -15.32
C ASN A 100 3.62 -11.09 -16.01
N ARG A 101 4.73 -11.47 -15.35
CA ARG A 101 5.66 -12.45 -15.91
C ARG A 101 4.94 -13.80 -15.95
N ILE A 102 4.58 -14.22 -17.16
CA ILE A 102 4.11 -15.58 -17.41
C ILE A 102 5.31 -16.49 -17.18
N THR A 103 5.19 -17.39 -16.21
CA THR A 103 6.24 -18.35 -15.84
C THR A 103 5.92 -19.76 -16.31
N LYS A 104 4.66 -20.05 -16.62
CA LYS A 104 4.16 -21.34 -17.07
C LYS A 104 2.95 -21.12 -17.98
N LEU A 105 2.87 -21.84 -19.09
CA LEU A 105 1.66 -21.93 -19.91
C LEU A 105 1.07 -23.34 -19.78
N LYS A 106 -0.26 -23.44 -19.89
CA LYS A 106 -0.95 -24.74 -19.84
C LYS A 106 -1.33 -25.13 -21.27
N ASN A 107 -0.91 -26.30 -21.71
CA ASN A 107 -1.23 -26.81 -23.05
C ASN A 107 -2.66 -27.38 -23.10
N ASP A 108 -3.14 -27.71 -24.30
CA ASP A 108 -4.49 -28.24 -24.54
C ASP A 108 -4.72 -29.62 -23.91
N VAL A 109 -3.65 -30.33 -23.54
CA VAL A 109 -3.66 -31.63 -22.86
C VAL A 109 -3.68 -31.46 -21.32
N GLY A 110 -3.53 -30.23 -20.83
CA GLY A 110 -3.63 -29.87 -19.42
C GLY A 110 -2.30 -29.90 -18.65
N GLU A 111 -1.17 -30.06 -19.33
CA GLU A 111 0.18 -30.06 -18.75
C GLU A 111 0.76 -28.64 -18.70
N TRP A 112 1.61 -28.37 -17.69
CA TRP A 112 2.27 -27.08 -17.51
C TRP A 112 3.62 -27.07 -18.21
N ILE A 113 3.77 -26.25 -19.25
CA ILE A 113 5.03 -26.01 -19.96
C ILE A 113 5.82 -24.95 -19.18
N LEU A 114 7.08 -25.28 -18.90
CA LEU A 114 8.01 -24.47 -18.10
C LEU A 114 9.18 -23.93 -18.91
N ASP A 115 9.43 -24.48 -20.09
CA ASP A 115 10.61 -24.17 -20.87
C ASP A 115 10.49 -22.81 -21.56
N GLU A 116 11.51 -21.97 -21.35
CA GLU A 116 11.60 -20.62 -21.92
C GLU A 116 11.85 -20.66 -23.45
N GLU A 117 12.18 -21.84 -24.00
CA GLU A 117 12.34 -22.12 -25.45
C GLU A 117 11.03 -22.57 -26.14
N GLU A 118 10.01 -23.01 -25.38
CA GLU A 118 8.70 -23.46 -25.90
C GLU A 118 7.52 -22.52 -25.52
N LEU A 119 7.82 -21.37 -24.93
CA LEU A 119 6.86 -20.33 -24.50
C LEU A 119 6.82 -19.17 -25.51
#